data_AF-A0A9E5M6K2-F1
#
_entry.id   AF-A0A9E5M6K2-F1
#
_cell.length_a   1.000
_cell.length_b   1.000
_cell.length_c   1.000
_cell.angle_alpha   90.00
_cell.angle_beta   90.00
_cell.angle_gamma   90.00
#
_symmetry.space_group_name_H-M   'P 1'
#
loop_
_entity.id
_entity.type
_entity.pdbx_description
1 polymer ?
#
loop_
_entity_poly.entity_id
_entity_poly.type
_entity_poly.pdbx_seq_one_letter_code
_entity_poly.pdbx_strand_id
1 'polypeptide(L)' 'LQRRLGLGYGRAAWVIDQFESRGMIGPKDGAKDREILVDLDTVQL' A
#
# COMPACT_ATOMS: atom_id res chain seq x y z
N LEU A 1 -1.73 -4.67 -6.39
CA LEU A 1 -0.89 -3.78 -7.25
C LEU A 1 -0.37 -4.49 -8.49
N GLN A 2 0.34 -5.62 -8.34
CA GLN A 2 0.98 -6.30 -9.48
C GLN A 2 0.01 -6.69 -10.60
N ARG A 3 -1.01 -7.51 -10.32
CA ARG A 3 -1.96 -7.96 -11.34
C ARG A 3 -2.95 -6.89 -11.79
N ARG A 4 -3.45 -6.09 -10.84
CA ARG A 4 -4.48 -5.06 -11.11
C ARG A 4 -3.94 -3.87 -11.92
N LEU A 5 -2.68 -3.49 -11.72
CA LEU A 5 -2.06 -2.34 -12.39
C LEU A 5 -0.88 -2.75 -13.30
N GLY A 6 -0.65 -4.06 -13.51
CA GLY A 6 0.46 -4.56 -14.31
C GLY A 6 1.87 -4.26 -13.77
N LEU A 7 2.01 -3.98 -12.46
CA LEU A 7 3.30 -3.60 -11.87
C LEU A 7 4.19 -4.82 -11.60
N GLY A 8 5.45 -4.74 -12.00
CA GLY A 8 6.47 -5.71 -11.58
C GLY A 8 6.72 -5.67 -10.06
N TYR A 9 7.33 -6.74 -9.51
CA TYR A 9 7.50 -6.90 -8.06
C TYR A 9 8.16 -5.70 -7.40
N GLY A 10 9.33 -5.26 -7.90
CA GLY A 10 10.07 -4.14 -7.30
C GLY A 10 9.27 -2.83 -7.29
N ARG A 11 8.53 -2.55 -8.37
CA ARG A 11 7.71 -1.33 -8.43
C ARG A 11 6.49 -1.42 -7.52
N ALA A 12 5.87 -2.59 -7.41
CA ALA A 12 4.78 -2.79 -6.46
C ALA A 12 5.24 -2.70 -5.00
N ALA A 13 6.42 -3.25 -4.67
CA ALA A 13 7.02 -3.14 -3.34
C ALA A 13 7.30 -1.68 -2.98
N TRP A 14 7.92 -0.92 -3.90
CA TRP A 14 8.18 0.50 -3.69
C TRP A 14 6.89 1.30 -3.42
N VAL A 15 5.81 1.04 -4.16
CA VAL A 15 4.51 1.71 -3.93
C VAL A 15 3.98 1.42 -2.52
N ILE A 16 4.08 0.16 -2.06
CA ILE A 16 3.67 -0.23 -0.71
C ILE A 16 4.50 0.52 0.34
N ASP A 17 5.81 0.60 0.18
CA ASP A 17 6.67 1.34 1.11
C ASP A 17 6.32 2.84 1.15
N GLN A 18 5.96 3.43 0.01
CA GLN A 18 5.48 4.82 -0.03
C GLN A 18 4.15 5.01 0.70
N PHE A 19 3.23 4.05 0.58
CA PHE A 19 1.96 4.10 1.31
C PHE A 19 2.17 3.94 2.82
N GLU A 20 3.09 3.07 3.25
CA GLU A 20 3.45 2.91 4.67
C GLU A 20 4.11 4.19 5.21
N SER A 21 5.07 4.75 4.49
CA SER A 21 5.74 6.01 4.88
C SER A 21 4.78 7.20 4.99
N ARG A 22 3.67 7.18 4.25
CA ARG A 22 2.62 8.21 4.31
C ARG A 22 1.53 7.91 5.34
N GLY A 23 1.64 6.81 6.09
CA GLY A 23 0.64 6.38 7.06
C GLY A 23 -0.68 5.92 6.43
N MET A 24 -0.68 5.56 5.14
CA MET A 24 -1.88 5.08 4.43
C MET A 24 -2.15 3.60 4.69
N ILE A 25 -1.11 2.82 4.96
CA ILE A 25 -1.22 1.40 5.31
C ILE A 25 -0.42 1.12 6.59
N GLY A 26 -0.88 0.13 7.34
CA GLY A 26 -0.22 -0.33 8.56
C GLY A 26 1.09 -1.09 8.29
N PRO A 27 1.87 -1.31 9.37
CA PRO A 27 3.12 -2.05 9.29
C PRO A 27 2.87 -3.50 8.87
N LYS A 28 3.89 -4.12 8.29
CA LYS A 28 3.84 -5.53 7.92
C LYS A 28 3.81 -6.41 9.19
N ASP A 29 2.69 -7.08 9.45
CA ASP A 29 2.57 -8.09 10.51
C ASP A 29 2.61 -9.51 9.92
N GLY A 30 3.82 -10.03 9.76
CA GLY A 30 4.04 -11.42 9.34
C GLY A 30 3.42 -11.75 7.98
N ALA A 31 2.54 -12.75 7.97
CA ALA A 31 1.81 -13.22 6.80
C ALA A 31 0.42 -12.61 6.65
N LYS A 32 0.00 -11.74 7.58
CA LYS A 32 -1.31 -11.08 7.49
C LYS A 32 -1.28 -10.00 6.41
N ASP A 33 -2.47 -9.72 5.89
CA ASP A 33 -2.68 -8.57 5.06
C ASP A 33 -2.43 -7.29 5.87
N ARG A 34 -1.89 -6.26 5.19
CA ARG A 34 -1.68 -4.95 5.81
C ARG A 34 -3.03 -4.26 5.98
N GLU A 35 -3.21 -3.64 7.15
CA GLU A 35 -4.37 -2.79 7.41
C GLU A 35 -4.31 -1.52 6.55
N ILE A 36 -5.46 -1.05 6.07
CA ILE A 36 -5.58 0.22 5.34
C ILE A 36 -6.08 1.26 6.36
N LEU A 37 -5.31 2.32 6.56
CA LEU A 37 -5.56 3.34 7.59
C LEU A 37 -6.29 4.57 7.06
N VAL A 38 -6.55 4.63 5.75
CA VAL A 38 -7.19 5.76 5.07
C VAL A 38 -8.46 5.32 4.37
N ASP A 39 -9.47 6.19 4.43
CA ASP A 39 -10.69 6.05 3.64
C ASP A 39 -10.54 6.77 2.29
N LEU A 40 -11.23 6.28 1.26
CA LEU A 40 -11.21 6.83 -0.10
C LEU A 40 -11.65 8.30 -0.12
N ASP A 41 -12.59 8.67 0.76
CA ASP A 41 -13.09 10.05 0.87
C ASP A 41 -12.09 11.00 1.55
N THR A 42 -11.11 10.44 2.28
CA THR A 42 -10.12 11.23 3.04
C THR A 42 -8.86 11.55 2.21
N VAL A 43 -8.65 10.84 1.10
CA VAL A 43 -7.48 11.06 0.24
C VAL A 43 -7.72 12.29 -0.63
N GLN A 44 -7.20 13.45 -0.20
CA GLN A 44 -7.15 14.66 -1.04
C GLN A 44 -6.12 14.46 -2.16
N LEU A 45 -6.60 14.33 -3.39
CA LEU A 45 -5.79 14.22 -4.61
C LEU A 45 -5.31 15.58 -5.11
#